data_AF-A0A2U2J499-F1
#
_entry.id   AF-A0A2U2J499-F1
#
_cell.length_a   1.000
_cell.length_b   1.000
_cell.length_c   1.000
_cell.angle_alpha   90.00
_cell.angle_beta   90.00
_cell.angle_gamma   90.00
#
_symmetry.space_group_name_H-M   'P 1'
#
loop_
_entity.id
_entity.type
_entity.pdbx_description
1 polymer ?
#
loop_
_entity_poly.entity_id
_entity_poly.type
_entity_poly.pdbx_seq_one_letter_code
_entity_poly.pdbx_strand_id
1 'polypeptide(L)'
;MRSLLASTAAVAAMFALASPATAQSNRDRQSQPQQPSPLAQQAMAGSDQPDVLLDVPNLSVEEIALEVNNLQVDIALDARLANLLKLTAGANASIDNVKLTIKGVQAQATLIVRLDNVRAIIERTLQTLDNNPQLVTQLLSTVDNTVDTVGGVANNAVGTVGGVANNLLQNGQVLDLARAGLTEVSRTVNGAGETVRQVRDSSGGLLEVVTDSAGRILSSRPVTR
;
A
#
# COMPACT_ATOMS: atom_id res chain seq x y z
N MET A 1 -69.68 71.06 -11.09
CA MET A 1 -69.94 70.58 -9.71
C MET A 1 -69.98 69.05 -9.74
N ARG A 2 -68.99 68.46 -9.07
CA ARG A 2 -68.77 67.08 -8.60
C ARG A 2 -69.84 66.04 -8.93
N SER A 3 -69.47 65.07 -9.77
CA SER A 3 -70.24 63.87 -10.11
C SER A 3 -70.02 62.73 -9.09
N LEU A 4 -71.15 62.26 -8.56
CA LEU A 4 -71.59 60.87 -8.33
C LEU A 4 -70.85 59.95 -7.35
N LEU A 5 -71.62 59.61 -6.31
CA LEU A 5 -71.56 58.45 -5.41
C LEU A 5 -72.12 57.18 -6.08
N ALA A 6 -71.89 56.04 -5.39
CA ALA A 6 -72.58 54.73 -5.39
C ALA A 6 -71.89 53.62 -6.24
N SER A 7 -71.19 52.68 -5.58
CA SER A 7 -71.68 51.37 -5.06
C SER A 7 -71.48 50.26 -6.10
N THR A 8 -71.02 49.03 -5.85
CA THR A 8 -70.88 48.17 -4.67
C THR A 8 -69.98 46.97 -5.04
N ALA A 9 -69.43 46.32 -4.01
CA ALA A 9 -69.29 44.86 -3.85
C ALA A 9 -67.87 44.26 -3.81
N ALA A 10 -67.60 43.72 -2.61
CA ALA A 10 -66.93 42.45 -2.32
C ALA A 10 -65.43 42.31 -2.62
N VAL A 11 -64.64 42.07 -1.57
CA VAL A 11 -64.19 40.73 -1.14
C VAL A 11 -63.10 40.94 -0.07
N ALA A 12 -63.20 40.18 1.01
CA ALA A 12 -62.24 40.15 2.11
C ALA A 12 -60.85 39.69 1.65
N ALA A 13 -59.81 40.47 1.94
CA ALA A 13 -58.42 40.09 1.71
C ALA A 13 -57.82 39.46 2.98
N MET A 14 -57.46 38.21 2.82
CA MET A 14 -56.83 37.27 3.73
C MET A 14 -55.35 37.58 4.01
N PHE A 15 -54.91 37.16 5.20
CA PHE A 15 -53.58 36.63 5.56
C PHE A 15 -52.33 37.53 5.44
N ALA A 16 -51.72 37.78 6.60
CA ALA A 16 -50.29 38.06 6.73
C ALA A 16 -49.71 37.28 7.92
N LEU A 17 -49.16 36.09 7.66
CA LEU A 17 -48.21 35.40 8.52
C LEU A 17 -47.03 34.99 7.64
N ALA A 18 -45.93 35.73 7.77
CA ALA A 18 -44.69 35.49 7.06
C ALA A 18 -43.98 34.27 7.67
N SER A 19 -43.87 33.19 6.90
CA SER A 19 -43.01 32.05 7.21
C SER A 19 -41.61 32.30 6.63
N PRO A 20 -40.51 32.13 7.40
CA PRO A 20 -39.18 32.14 6.83
C PRO A 20 -39.01 30.94 5.89
N ALA A 21 -38.57 31.26 4.68
CA ALA A 21 -38.39 30.36 3.57
C ALA A 21 -37.28 29.34 3.85
N THR A 22 -37.62 28.07 3.58
CA THR A 22 -36.77 27.11 2.86
C THR A 22 -35.31 26.99 3.32
N ALA A 23 -35.09 26.27 4.42
CA ALA A 23 -33.78 25.73 4.80
C ALA A 23 -33.87 24.28 5.30
N GLN A 24 -34.64 23.43 4.61
CA GLN A 24 -34.81 22.02 5.02
C GLN A 24 -34.75 20.98 3.89
N SER A 25 -34.68 21.38 2.63
CA SER A 25 -34.79 20.44 1.50
C SER A 25 -33.51 19.67 1.15
N ASN A 26 -32.42 19.78 1.94
CA ASN A 26 -31.12 19.18 1.61
C ASN A 26 -30.60 18.16 2.63
N ARG A 27 -31.38 17.81 3.66
CA ARG A 27 -31.00 16.76 4.64
C ARG A 27 -31.49 15.35 4.26
N ASP A 28 -32.40 15.22 3.30
CA ASP A 28 -33.02 13.94 2.93
C ASP A 28 -32.33 13.22 1.76
N ARG A 29 -31.17 13.71 1.28
CA ARG A 29 -30.35 13.00 0.26
C ARG A 29 -29.34 12.03 0.85
N GLN A 30 -29.18 11.98 2.16
CA GLN A 30 -28.24 11.05 2.78
C GLN A 30 -28.93 9.74 3.12
N SER A 31 -28.52 8.70 2.38
CA SER A 31 -28.78 7.28 2.60
C SER A 31 -30.00 6.70 1.88
N GLN A 32 -30.06 6.81 0.55
CA GLN A 32 -30.72 5.74 -0.19
C GLN A 32 -29.90 4.46 0.04
N PRO A 33 -30.51 3.36 0.54
CA PRO A 33 -29.84 2.07 0.59
C PRO A 33 -29.36 1.78 -0.83
N GLN A 34 -28.05 1.58 -1.02
CA GLN A 34 -27.52 1.16 -2.30
C GLN A 34 -28.21 -0.17 -2.62
N GLN A 35 -29.16 -0.12 -3.56
CA GLN A 35 -29.86 -1.32 -3.99
C GLN A 35 -28.81 -2.24 -4.61
N PRO A 36 -28.69 -3.50 -4.14
CA PRO A 36 -27.74 -4.41 -4.70
C PRO A 36 -28.02 -4.58 -6.19
N SER A 37 -26.99 -4.78 -6.99
CA SER A 37 -27.12 -5.03 -8.41
C SER A 37 -27.97 -6.28 -8.66
N PRO A 38 -28.66 -6.38 -9.81
CA PRO A 38 -29.43 -7.57 -10.18
C PRO A 38 -28.58 -8.86 -10.18
N LEU A 39 -27.28 -8.75 -10.46
CA LEU A 39 -26.33 -9.87 -10.39
C LEU A 39 -26.08 -10.32 -8.95
N ALA A 40 -25.91 -9.37 -8.01
CA ALA A 40 -25.75 -9.69 -6.60
C ALA A 40 -27.01 -10.34 -6.02
N GLN A 41 -28.19 -9.86 -6.41
CA GLN A 41 -29.47 -10.42 -5.97
C GLN A 41 -29.66 -11.87 -6.47
N GLN A 42 -29.28 -12.14 -7.72
CA GLN A 42 -29.32 -13.50 -8.29
C GLN A 42 -28.32 -14.44 -7.61
N ALA A 43 -27.13 -13.94 -7.28
CA ALA A 43 -26.11 -14.72 -6.55
C ALA A 43 -26.54 -15.05 -5.12
N MET A 44 -27.27 -14.14 -4.45
CA MET A 44 -27.80 -14.36 -3.10
C MET A 44 -29.03 -15.28 -3.07
N ALA A 45 -29.79 -15.36 -4.18
CA ALA A 45 -31.00 -16.17 -4.28
C ALA A 45 -30.74 -17.62 -4.73
N GLY A 46 -29.52 -17.95 -5.16
CA GLY A 46 -29.12 -19.32 -5.47
C GLY A 46 -29.06 -20.20 -4.22
N SER A 47 -29.20 -21.52 -4.39
CA SER A 47 -29.04 -22.49 -3.29
C SER A 47 -27.61 -22.58 -2.77
N ASP A 48 -26.66 -22.00 -3.51
CA ASP A 48 -25.23 -22.00 -3.23
C ASP A 48 -24.78 -20.54 -3.06
N GLN A 49 -24.78 -20.09 -1.81
CA GLN A 49 -24.48 -18.71 -1.44
C GLN A 49 -22.98 -18.45 -1.61
N PRO A 50 -22.57 -17.38 -2.32
CA PRO A 50 -21.15 -17.07 -2.51
C PRO A 50 -20.45 -16.76 -1.20
N ASP A 51 -19.23 -17.27 -1.03
CA ASP A 51 -18.36 -16.96 0.11
C ASP A 51 -17.89 -15.51 0.12
N VAL A 52 -17.69 -14.93 -1.08
CA VAL A 52 -17.39 -13.50 -1.22
C VAL A 52 -18.34 -12.90 -2.24
N LEU A 53 -19.11 -11.91 -1.79
CA LEU A 53 -19.93 -11.08 -2.65
C LEU A 53 -19.54 -9.63 -2.42
N LEU A 54 -18.91 -9.02 -3.42
CA LEU A 54 -18.58 -7.61 -3.44
C LEU A 54 -19.39 -6.94 -4.55
N ASP A 55 -20.31 -6.07 -4.18
CA ASP A 55 -21.14 -5.33 -5.13
C ASP A 55 -20.84 -3.83 -5.04
N VAL A 56 -20.43 -3.26 -6.18
CA VAL A 56 -20.08 -1.85 -6.34
C VAL A 56 -21.03 -1.26 -7.38
N PRO A 57 -22.23 -0.82 -6.98
CA PRO A 57 -23.26 -0.33 -7.89
C PRO A 57 -22.95 1.03 -8.52
N ASN A 58 -21.96 1.76 -8.01
CA ASN A 58 -21.50 3.04 -8.57
C ASN A 58 -19.97 3.10 -8.55
N LEU A 59 -19.33 2.51 -9.56
CA LEU A 59 -17.90 2.62 -9.80
C LEU A 59 -17.65 3.81 -10.74
N SER A 60 -17.10 4.90 -10.23
CA SER A 60 -16.70 6.04 -11.07
C SER A 60 -15.19 6.06 -11.22
N VAL A 61 -14.73 6.02 -12.47
CA VAL A 61 -13.31 6.14 -12.82
C VAL A 61 -13.13 7.45 -13.58
N GLU A 62 -12.21 8.29 -13.12
CA GLU A 62 -11.94 9.59 -13.72
C GLU A 62 -11.34 9.46 -15.13
N GLU A 63 -10.37 8.56 -15.30
CA GLU A 63 -9.70 8.35 -16.57
C GLU A 63 -9.21 6.90 -16.72
N ILE A 64 -9.44 6.32 -17.90
CA ILE A 64 -8.85 5.05 -18.35
C ILE A 64 -7.94 5.38 -19.53
N ALA A 65 -6.64 5.18 -19.36
CA ALA A 65 -5.65 5.27 -20.43
C ALA A 65 -5.26 3.87 -20.90
N LEU A 66 -5.57 3.55 -22.15
CA LEU A 66 -5.25 2.28 -22.79
C LEU A 66 -4.21 2.54 -23.89
N GLU A 67 -3.02 1.96 -23.70
CA GLU A 67 -1.94 2.01 -24.67
C GLU A 67 -1.73 0.60 -25.25
N VAL A 68 -2.00 0.44 -26.54
CA VAL A 68 -1.87 -0.83 -27.25
C VAL A 68 -0.83 -0.69 -28.34
N ASN A 69 0.16 -1.58 -28.31
CA ASN A 69 1.20 -1.64 -29.32
C ASN A 69 0.85 -2.73 -30.35
N ASN A 70 1.19 -2.48 -31.61
CA ASN A 70 1.09 -3.45 -32.70
C ASN A 70 -0.33 -4.05 -32.84
N LEU A 71 -1.35 -3.20 -32.88
CA LEU A 71 -2.74 -3.60 -33.10
C LEU A 71 -2.93 -3.99 -34.56
N GLN A 72 -3.04 -5.29 -34.84
CA GLN A 72 -3.51 -5.80 -36.12
C GLN A 72 -5.03 -5.93 -36.12
N VAL A 73 -5.67 -5.52 -37.22
CA VAL A 73 -7.10 -5.66 -37.47
C VAL A 73 -7.30 -6.25 -38.85
N ASP A 74 -8.00 -7.39 -38.90
CA ASP A 74 -8.43 -8.02 -40.13
C ASP A 74 -9.90 -7.73 -40.35
N ILE A 75 -10.23 -7.02 -41.42
CA ILE A 75 -11.60 -6.64 -41.80
C ILE A 75 -12.01 -7.48 -43.00
N ALA A 76 -13.02 -8.30 -42.84
CA ALA A 76 -13.66 -9.03 -43.94
C ALA A 76 -15.11 -8.58 -44.08
N LEU A 77 -15.49 -8.17 -45.29
CA LEU A 77 -16.85 -7.80 -45.68
C LEU A 77 -17.36 -8.82 -46.71
N ASP A 78 -18.35 -9.62 -46.33
CA ASP A 78 -19.17 -10.41 -47.27
C ASP A 78 -20.59 -9.81 -47.26
N ALA A 79 -20.94 -9.11 -48.34
CA ALA A 79 -22.25 -8.54 -48.54
C ALA A 79 -22.91 -9.16 -49.76
N ARG A 80 -24.12 -9.70 -49.58
CA ARG A 80 -24.92 -10.33 -50.64
C ARG A 80 -26.27 -9.65 -50.72
N LEU A 81 -26.61 -9.16 -51.91
CA LEU A 81 -27.93 -8.65 -52.24
C LEU A 81 -28.59 -9.57 -53.28
N ALA A 82 -29.36 -10.54 -52.77
CA ALA A 82 -30.10 -11.53 -53.54
C ALA A 82 -29.30 -12.05 -54.77
N ASN A 83 -29.87 -11.89 -55.96
CA ASN A 83 -29.25 -12.30 -57.23
C ASN A 83 -28.54 -11.13 -57.96
N LEU A 84 -28.43 -9.96 -57.33
CA LEU A 84 -27.97 -8.73 -57.99
C LEU A 84 -26.52 -8.38 -57.65
N LEU A 85 -26.10 -8.58 -56.39
CA LEU A 85 -24.76 -8.19 -55.98
C LEU A 85 -24.17 -9.19 -54.98
N LYS A 86 -22.94 -9.61 -55.23
CA LYS A 86 -22.08 -10.27 -54.24
C LYS A 86 -20.78 -9.47 -54.15
N LEU A 87 -20.53 -8.89 -52.99
CA LEU A 87 -19.33 -8.15 -52.68
C LEU A 87 -18.57 -8.89 -51.59
N THR A 88 -17.35 -9.30 -51.91
CA THR A 88 -16.40 -9.85 -50.94
C THR A 88 -15.18 -8.94 -50.95
N ALA A 89 -14.86 -8.33 -49.80
CA ALA A 89 -13.69 -7.48 -49.63
C ALA A 89 -12.96 -7.86 -48.33
N GLY A 90 -11.64 -7.92 -48.39
CA GLY A 90 -10.77 -8.12 -47.23
C GLY A 90 -9.77 -6.98 -47.14
N ALA A 91 -9.52 -6.47 -45.94
CA ALA A 91 -8.50 -5.48 -45.67
C ALA A 91 -7.78 -5.85 -44.37
N ASN A 92 -6.45 -5.81 -44.38
CA ASN A 92 -5.62 -5.97 -43.21
C ASN A 92 -5.09 -4.57 -42.83
N ALA A 93 -5.26 -4.18 -41.58
CA ALA A 93 -4.74 -2.94 -41.03
C ALA A 93 -3.83 -3.25 -39.84
N SER A 94 -2.75 -2.50 -39.71
CA SER A 94 -1.84 -2.59 -38.57
C SER A 94 -1.59 -1.20 -38.02
N ILE A 95 -1.68 -1.06 -36.71
CA ILE A 95 -1.42 0.19 -36.01
C ILE A 95 -0.34 -0.07 -34.97
N ASP A 96 0.83 0.54 -35.16
CA ASP A 96 1.98 0.32 -34.28
C ASP A 96 1.72 0.77 -32.84
N ASN A 97 1.01 1.88 -32.66
CA ASN A 97 0.71 2.46 -31.36
C ASN A 97 -0.70 3.07 -31.33
N VAL A 98 -1.52 2.62 -30.39
CA VAL A 98 -2.84 3.17 -30.10
C VAL A 98 -2.84 3.69 -28.67
N LYS A 99 -3.18 4.96 -28.51
CA LYS A 99 -3.40 5.59 -27.21
C LYS A 99 -4.85 6.03 -27.12
N LEU A 100 -5.61 5.37 -26.24
CA LEU A 100 -7.02 5.65 -26.01
C LEU A 100 -7.21 6.14 -24.57
N THR A 101 -7.68 7.37 -24.42
CA THR A 101 -8.00 7.96 -23.12
C THR A 101 -9.51 8.13 -23.00
N ILE A 102 -10.13 7.42 -22.07
CA ILE A 102 -11.57 7.49 -21.78
C ILE A 102 -11.73 8.22 -20.45
N LYS A 103 -12.44 9.36 -20.45
CA LYS A 103 -12.67 10.17 -19.24
C LYS A 103 -14.09 9.97 -18.72
N GLY A 104 -14.23 10.02 -17.39
CA GLY A 104 -15.51 9.98 -16.70
C GLY A 104 -16.29 8.71 -16.98
N VAL A 105 -15.71 7.55 -16.64
CA VAL A 105 -16.38 6.26 -16.79
C VAL A 105 -17.24 5.97 -15.56
N GLN A 106 -18.53 5.72 -15.77
CA GLN A 106 -19.41 5.18 -14.74
C GLN A 106 -19.71 3.73 -15.07
N ALA A 107 -19.40 2.85 -14.14
CA ALA A 107 -19.58 1.41 -14.26
C ALA A 107 -20.23 0.84 -13.00
N GLN A 108 -20.66 -0.41 -13.11
CA GLN A 108 -21.14 -1.21 -11.99
C GLN A 108 -20.25 -2.46 -11.96
N ALA A 109 -19.73 -2.81 -10.80
CA ALA A 109 -18.83 -3.96 -10.66
C ALA A 109 -19.34 -4.89 -9.57
N THR A 110 -19.61 -6.15 -9.92
CA THR A 110 -20.07 -7.17 -8.98
C THR A 110 -19.12 -8.36 -9.06
N LEU A 111 -18.46 -8.67 -7.96
CA LEU A 111 -17.57 -9.81 -7.80
C LEU A 111 -18.27 -10.87 -6.93
N ILE A 112 -18.47 -12.04 -7.51
CA ILE A 112 -19.07 -13.22 -6.87
C ILE A 112 -18.00 -14.31 -6.85
N VAL A 113 -17.56 -14.72 -5.66
CA VAL A 113 -16.58 -15.79 -5.47
C VAL A 113 -17.20 -16.92 -4.67
N ARG A 114 -17.06 -18.14 -5.19
CA ARG A 114 -17.39 -19.39 -4.52
C ARG A 114 -16.10 -20.16 -4.28
N LEU A 115 -15.87 -20.58 -3.04
CA LEU A 115 -14.63 -21.16 -2.54
C LEU A 115 -14.76 -22.66 -2.28
N ASP A 116 -15.62 -23.35 -3.04
CA ASP A 116 -15.89 -24.80 -2.94
C ASP A 116 -14.62 -25.67 -2.93
N ASN A 117 -13.56 -25.17 -3.57
CA ASN A 117 -12.29 -25.87 -3.72
C ASN A 117 -11.18 -25.41 -2.76
N VAL A 118 -11.40 -24.38 -1.92
CA VAL A 118 -10.36 -23.94 -0.98
C VAL A 118 -10.04 -25.03 0.03
N ARG A 119 -11.05 -25.80 0.47
CA ARG A 119 -10.82 -27.00 1.28
C ARG A 119 -9.93 -28.02 0.55
N ALA A 120 -10.18 -28.29 -0.73
CA ALA A 120 -9.38 -29.23 -1.53
C ALA A 120 -7.93 -28.72 -1.73
N ILE A 121 -7.75 -27.40 -1.87
CA ILE A 121 -6.42 -26.78 -1.93
C ILE A 121 -5.71 -26.93 -0.59
N ILE A 122 -6.36 -26.63 0.53
CA ILE A 122 -5.77 -26.80 1.87
C ILE A 122 -5.42 -28.27 2.11
N GLU A 123 -6.33 -29.19 1.83
CA GLU A 123 -6.11 -30.64 1.95
C GLU A 123 -4.95 -31.11 1.06
N ARG A 124 -4.85 -30.61 -0.18
CA ARG A 124 -3.71 -30.88 -1.07
C ARG A 124 -2.40 -30.28 -0.55
N THR A 125 -2.41 -29.08 0.04
CA THR A 125 -1.20 -28.47 0.62
C THR A 125 -0.76 -29.18 1.89
N LEU A 126 -1.70 -29.59 2.76
CA LEU A 126 -1.42 -30.41 3.94
C LEU A 126 -0.90 -31.78 3.53
N GLN A 127 -1.49 -32.40 2.50
CA GLN A 127 -1.01 -33.66 1.94
C GLN A 127 0.36 -33.50 1.24
N THR A 128 0.63 -32.35 0.62
CA THR A 128 1.95 -32.07 0.03
C THR A 128 3.00 -31.87 1.14
N LEU A 129 2.64 -31.23 2.24
CA LEU A 129 3.51 -31.09 3.42
C LEU A 129 3.77 -32.44 4.09
N ASP A 130 2.73 -33.27 4.22
CA ASP A 130 2.80 -34.63 4.77
C ASP A 130 3.67 -35.56 3.91
N ASN A 131 3.55 -35.47 2.58
CA ASN A 131 4.38 -36.25 1.65
C ASN A 131 5.79 -35.67 1.42
N ASN A 132 6.09 -34.48 1.92
CA ASN A 132 7.39 -33.82 1.76
C ASN A 132 7.89 -33.24 3.10
N PRO A 133 8.17 -34.07 4.12
CA PRO A 133 8.64 -33.61 5.44
C PRO A 133 9.99 -32.88 5.38
N GLN A 134 10.76 -33.06 4.30
CA GLN A 134 11.96 -32.26 4.03
C GLN A 134 11.70 -30.73 3.98
N LEU A 135 10.50 -30.28 3.58
CA LEU A 135 10.16 -28.85 3.52
C LEU A 135 10.01 -28.24 4.92
N VAL A 136 9.44 -29.01 5.86
CA VAL A 136 9.27 -28.57 7.26
C VAL A 136 10.63 -28.49 7.97
N THR A 137 11.51 -29.47 7.73
CA THR A 137 12.85 -29.48 8.37
C THR A 137 13.76 -28.36 7.85
N GLN A 138 13.66 -27.98 6.57
CA GLN A 138 14.39 -26.82 6.04
C GLN A 138 13.86 -25.48 6.57
N LEU A 139 12.55 -25.34 6.75
CA LEU A 139 11.96 -24.14 7.35
C LEU A 139 12.23 -24.07 8.85
N LEU A 140 12.14 -25.19 9.58
CA LEU A 140 12.42 -25.24 11.01
C LEU A 140 13.90 -24.96 11.31
N SER A 141 14.83 -25.49 10.51
CA SER A 141 16.25 -25.14 10.64
C SER A 141 16.51 -23.66 10.32
N THR A 142 15.79 -23.04 9.39
CA THR A 142 15.93 -21.60 9.10
C THR A 142 15.35 -20.73 10.23
N VAL A 143 14.23 -21.16 10.83
CA VAL A 143 13.62 -20.47 11.98
C VAL A 143 14.47 -20.67 13.24
N ASP A 144 14.99 -21.86 13.51
CA ASP A 144 15.90 -22.13 14.64
C ASP A 144 17.19 -21.31 14.49
N ASN A 145 17.78 -21.21 13.31
CA ASN A 145 18.93 -20.31 13.09
C ASN A 145 18.57 -18.83 13.31
N THR A 146 17.34 -18.41 12.98
CA THR A 146 16.91 -17.02 13.18
C THR A 146 16.56 -16.72 14.64
N VAL A 147 15.96 -17.68 15.35
CA VAL A 147 15.59 -17.57 16.77
C VAL A 147 16.80 -17.78 17.68
N ASP A 148 17.77 -18.64 17.35
CA ASP A 148 19.06 -18.71 18.03
C ASP A 148 19.92 -17.48 17.76
N THR A 149 19.82 -16.88 16.57
CA THR A 149 20.48 -15.58 16.32
C THR A 149 19.82 -14.48 17.14
N VAL A 150 18.49 -14.41 17.25
CA VAL A 150 17.83 -13.34 18.04
C VAL A 150 17.88 -13.60 19.55
N GLY A 151 17.76 -14.85 20.00
CA GLY A 151 17.86 -15.28 21.40
C GLY A 151 19.29 -15.33 21.92
N GLY A 152 20.25 -15.71 21.06
CA GLY A 152 21.68 -15.68 21.36
C GLY A 152 22.28 -14.27 21.31
N VAL A 153 21.75 -13.37 20.49
CA VAL A 153 22.19 -11.96 20.45
C VAL A 153 21.62 -11.16 21.64
N ALA A 154 20.43 -11.48 22.15
CA ALA A 154 19.92 -10.82 23.35
C ALA A 154 20.76 -11.11 24.62
N ASN A 155 21.34 -12.31 24.75
CA ASN A 155 22.09 -12.70 25.95
C ASN A 155 23.62 -12.54 25.82
N ASN A 156 24.18 -12.56 24.60
CA ASN A 156 25.60 -12.26 24.37
C ASN A 156 25.89 -10.77 24.11
N ALA A 157 24.91 -9.97 23.66
CA ALA A 157 25.16 -8.54 23.44
C ALA A 157 25.27 -7.72 24.74
N VAL A 158 24.75 -8.22 25.87
CA VAL A 158 24.81 -7.47 27.15
C VAL A 158 26.03 -7.87 28.00
N GLY A 159 26.50 -9.11 27.91
CA GLY A 159 27.70 -9.57 28.63
C GLY A 159 29.02 -9.35 27.87
N THR A 160 29.00 -9.44 26.54
CA THR A 160 30.24 -9.44 25.75
C THR A 160 30.62 -8.03 25.30
N VAL A 161 29.68 -7.10 25.10
CA VAL A 161 29.99 -5.74 24.59
C VAL A 161 30.79 -4.88 25.58
N GLY A 162 30.74 -5.16 26.89
CA GLY A 162 31.67 -4.55 27.87
C GLY A 162 33.10 -5.10 27.80
N GLY A 163 33.30 -6.32 27.25
CA GLY A 163 34.59 -7.00 27.15
C GLY A 163 35.22 -7.00 25.76
N VAL A 164 34.44 -6.86 24.67
CA VAL A 164 35.00 -6.82 23.30
C VAL A 164 35.62 -5.47 22.97
N ALA A 165 35.11 -4.37 23.52
CA ALA A 165 35.74 -3.05 23.35
C ALA A 165 37.21 -3.07 23.83
N ASN A 166 37.49 -3.71 24.97
CA ASN A 166 38.87 -3.85 25.47
C ASN A 166 39.74 -4.79 24.62
N ASN A 167 39.15 -5.75 23.89
CA ASN A 167 39.90 -6.63 23.00
C ASN A 167 40.14 -6.06 21.61
N LEU A 168 39.34 -5.08 21.17
CA LEU A 168 39.46 -4.41 19.86
C LEU A 168 40.25 -3.09 19.95
N LEU A 169 40.48 -2.59 21.17
CA LEU A 169 41.26 -1.38 21.43
C LEU A 169 42.71 -1.67 21.82
N GLN A 170 43.32 -2.68 21.19
CA GLN A 170 44.70 -3.09 21.46
C GLN A 170 45.72 -2.22 20.71
N ASN A 171 46.83 -1.95 21.39
CA ASN A 171 47.91 -1.12 20.87
C ASN A 171 48.44 -1.71 19.55
N GLY A 172 48.47 -0.90 18.50
CA GLY A 172 48.92 -1.25 17.16
C GLY A 172 47.82 -1.60 16.15
N GLN A 173 46.55 -1.76 16.57
CA GLN A 173 45.42 -1.97 15.66
C GLN A 173 44.82 -0.65 15.18
N VAL A 174 44.25 -0.63 13.97
CA VAL A 174 43.54 0.56 13.45
C VAL A 174 42.20 0.70 14.16
N LEU A 175 41.91 1.90 14.65
CA LEU A 175 40.70 2.19 15.41
C LEU A 175 39.45 2.19 14.52
N ASP A 176 38.55 1.23 14.74
CA ASP A 176 37.24 1.15 14.08
C ASP A 176 36.10 1.31 15.10
N LEU A 177 35.54 2.53 15.16
CA LEU A 177 34.47 2.88 16.11
C LEU A 177 33.17 2.14 15.83
N ALA A 178 32.84 1.91 14.56
CA ALA A 178 31.60 1.27 14.17
C ALA A 178 31.61 -0.21 14.57
N ARG A 179 32.74 -0.89 14.35
CA ARG A 179 32.93 -2.29 14.78
C ARG A 179 33.03 -2.44 16.29
N ALA A 180 33.64 -1.47 16.97
CA ALA A 180 33.77 -1.48 18.43
C ALA A 180 32.49 -1.04 19.17
N GLY A 181 31.44 -0.61 18.46
CA GLY A 181 30.20 -0.12 19.08
C GLY A 181 30.39 1.19 19.86
N LEU A 182 31.37 2.00 19.46
CA LEU A 182 31.79 3.22 20.14
C LEU A 182 31.29 4.46 19.39
N THR A 183 30.72 5.42 20.12
CA THR A 183 30.29 6.71 19.56
C THR A 183 31.32 7.78 19.86
N GLU A 184 31.82 8.50 18.86
CA GLU A 184 32.76 9.61 19.10
C GLU A 184 32.06 10.79 19.78
N VAL A 185 32.63 11.24 20.89
CA VAL A 185 32.16 12.39 21.68
C VAL A 185 33.04 13.62 21.41
N SER A 186 34.36 13.42 21.30
CA SER A 186 35.31 14.50 21.05
C SER A 186 36.55 13.98 20.34
N ARG A 187 37.20 14.85 19.56
CA ARG A 187 38.45 14.57 18.85
C ARG A 187 39.37 15.78 18.94
N THR A 188 40.60 15.56 19.39
CA THR A 188 41.64 16.59 19.48
C THR A 188 42.97 16.01 19.02
N VAL A 189 43.85 16.82 18.42
CA VAL A 189 45.21 16.41 18.06
C VAL A 189 46.19 17.04 19.04
N ASN A 190 47.09 16.26 19.62
CA ASN A 190 48.09 16.77 20.56
C ASN A 190 49.31 17.36 19.84
N GLY A 191 50.22 17.99 20.59
CA GLY A 191 51.45 18.58 20.05
C GLY A 191 52.44 17.58 19.43
N ALA A 192 52.20 16.26 19.60
CA ALA A 192 52.98 15.18 19.00
C ALA A 192 52.38 14.66 17.67
N GLY A 193 51.25 15.23 17.21
CA GLY A 193 50.57 14.79 15.99
C GLY A 193 49.68 13.56 16.17
N GLU A 194 49.44 13.13 17.41
CA GLU A 194 48.56 12.01 17.75
C GLU A 194 47.12 12.51 17.92
N THR A 195 46.14 11.71 17.49
CA THR A 195 44.72 12.02 17.62
C THR A 195 44.16 11.39 18.89
N VAL A 196 43.76 12.23 19.84
CA VAL A 196 43.05 11.84 21.07
C VAL A 196 41.55 11.89 20.80
N ARG A 197 40.87 10.76 20.92
CA ARG A 197 39.43 10.62 20.71
C ARG A 197 38.77 10.21 22.02
N GLN A 198 37.81 10.99 22.47
CA GLN A 198 36.91 10.57 23.54
C GLN A 198 35.71 9.89 22.90
N VAL A 199 35.47 8.65 23.26
CA VAL A 199 34.39 7.82 22.72
C VAL A 199 33.50 7.33 23.87
N ARG A 200 32.24 7.07 23.57
CA ARG A 200 31.26 6.55 24.50
C ARG A 200 30.85 5.15 24.07
N ASP A 201 30.84 4.22 25.01
CA ASP A 201 30.33 2.88 24.80
C ASP A 201 28.79 2.83 24.88
N SER A 202 28.20 1.70 24.50
CA SER A 202 26.74 1.49 24.55
C SER A 202 26.16 1.49 25.98
N SER A 203 26.99 1.32 27.00
CA SER A 203 26.62 1.39 28.42
C SER A 203 26.72 2.81 29.00
N GLY A 204 27.20 3.79 28.23
CA GLY A 204 27.39 5.17 28.65
C GLY A 204 28.76 5.49 29.26
N GLY A 205 29.67 4.51 29.35
CA GLY A 205 31.04 4.69 29.77
C GLY A 205 31.85 5.51 28.76
N LEU A 206 32.72 6.39 29.26
CA LEU A 206 33.60 7.21 28.43
C LEU A 206 34.99 6.58 28.37
N LEU A 207 35.54 6.45 27.18
CA LEU A 207 36.91 5.96 26.93
C LEU A 207 37.67 7.04 26.16
N GLU A 208 38.95 7.20 26.48
CA GLU A 208 39.88 8.00 25.71
C GLU A 208 40.80 7.05 24.94
N VAL A 209 40.81 7.20 23.61
CA VAL A 209 41.63 6.41 22.70
C VAL A 209 42.56 7.36 21.97
N VAL A 210 43.86 7.14 22.12
CA VAL A 210 44.91 7.89 21.42
C VAL A 210 45.36 7.07 20.22
N THR A 211 45.36 7.68 19.04
CA THR A 211 45.83 7.05 17.79
C THR A 211 46.97 7.82 17.14
N ASP A 212 47.85 7.13 16.44
CA ASP A 212 48.88 7.75 15.60
C ASP A 212 48.27 8.41 14.33
N SER A 213 49.13 9.01 13.50
CA SER A 213 48.74 9.62 12.22
C SER A 213 48.22 8.62 11.18
N ALA A 214 48.43 7.32 11.38
CA ALA A 214 47.89 6.23 10.56
C ALA A 214 46.59 5.64 11.14
N GLY A 215 46.06 6.20 12.23
CA GLY A 215 44.84 5.74 12.89
C GLY A 215 45.01 4.50 13.76
N ARG A 216 46.25 4.10 14.08
CA ARG A 216 46.53 2.96 14.97
C ARG A 216 46.50 3.38 16.42
N ILE A 217 45.91 2.54 17.26
CA ILE A 217 45.76 2.78 18.69
C ILE A 217 47.13 2.71 19.37
N LEU A 218 47.46 3.77 20.10
CA LEU A 218 48.65 3.87 20.94
C LEU A 218 48.32 3.63 22.41
N SER A 219 47.13 4.06 22.83
CA SER A 219 46.62 3.86 24.19
C SER A 219 45.10 3.96 24.22
N SER A 220 44.47 3.15 25.06
CA SER A 220 43.06 3.26 25.40
C SER A 220 42.92 3.24 26.93
N ARG A 221 42.17 4.19 27.49
CA ARG A 221 41.88 4.21 28.93
C ARG A 221 40.46 4.71 29.22
N PRO A 222 39.79 4.19 30.25
CA PRO A 222 38.51 4.72 30.69
C PRO A 222 38.68 6.13 31.27
N VAL A 223 37.73 7.01 30.98
CA VAL A 223 37.63 8.37 31.54
C VAL A 223 36.63 8.31 32.69
N THR A 224 37.13 8.08 33.89
CA THR A 224 36.34 8.25 35.12
C THR A 224 36.23 9.74 35.41
N ARG A 225 35.00 10.20 35.66
CA ARG A 225 34.71 11.58 36.05
C ARG A 225 34.85 11.77 37.55
#